data_AF-Q6KHV2-F1
#
_entry.id   AF-Q6KHV2-F1
#
_cell.length_a   1.000
_cell.length_b   1.000
_cell.length_c   1.000
_cell.angle_alpha   90.00
_cell.angle_beta   90.00
_cell.angle_gamma   90.00
#
_symmetry.space_group_name_H-M   'P 1'
#
loop_
_entity.id
_entity.type
_entity.pdbx_description
1 polymer ?
#
loop_
_entity_poly.entity_id
_entity_poly.type
_entity_poly.pdbx_seq_one_letter_code
_entity_poly.pdbx_strand_id
1 'polypeptide(L)'
;MNFQNPLNVGEFKKESELWKENWKALYKPWIIFFVVLASILSAVTIGYIVVSFLNVESILNNYRESLNGMTPPITNIDQRVNDLRTSYLLYFQLIPILFLLLMIGLLGFFIYSLITSNKKQSLRFLNTTIFTIMALFGMLIIIGSIFLPAGMAIENPIVLFRLFLGIFSIIFYFYPSSKIKRFKANFQRSYFLQKQKDQLEEFKKNGNFTSNAQGFSPMDIFNGMFSNAQTNTSRNTSNTNQANDYNSNEESKTSQNKNREKLEDLSTEQLHLLAEKLFISGHEEMNRNELLNKILNYLEIDEEAKMKTDAKITKEKIDDDFNKTKKHE
;
A
#
# COMPACT_ATOMS: atom_id res chain seq x y z
N MET A 1 -7.49 11.58 -20.20
CA MET A 1 -6.18 11.78 -19.54
C MET A 1 -5.56 10.43 -19.23
N ASN A 2 -4.58 10.00 -20.02
CA ASN A 2 -3.81 8.78 -19.76
C ASN A 2 -2.90 9.04 -18.55
N PHE A 3 -3.25 8.46 -17.39
CA PHE A 3 -2.35 8.37 -16.25
C PHE A 3 -1.34 7.25 -16.54
N GLN A 4 -0.35 7.53 -17.40
CA GLN A 4 0.82 6.67 -17.51
C GLN A 4 1.47 6.58 -16.13
N ASN A 5 1.81 5.35 -15.73
CA ASN A 5 2.54 5.03 -14.51
C ASN A 5 3.76 5.97 -14.40
N PRO A 6 3.82 6.93 -13.45
CA PRO A 6 4.84 7.99 -13.48
C PRO A 6 6.22 7.52 -13.01
N LEU A 7 6.47 6.22 -12.90
CA LEU A 7 7.77 5.70 -12.47
C LEU A 7 8.15 4.50 -13.33
N ASN A 8 8.85 4.80 -14.42
CA ASN A 8 9.72 3.87 -15.11
C ASN A 8 10.69 3.30 -14.06
N VAL A 9 10.69 1.98 -13.85
CA VAL A 9 11.34 1.31 -12.71
C VAL A 9 12.87 1.48 -12.72
N GLY A 10 13.44 2.00 -13.81
CA GLY A 10 14.88 2.20 -14.00
C GLY A 10 15.47 3.47 -13.37
N GLU A 11 14.71 4.54 -13.11
CA GLU A 11 15.27 5.81 -12.60
C GLU A 11 14.83 6.10 -11.16
N PHE A 12 15.72 5.82 -10.23
CA PHE A 12 15.59 6.24 -8.84
C PHE A 12 15.70 7.78 -8.74
N LYS A 13 14.61 8.45 -8.38
CA LYS A 13 14.58 9.90 -8.06
C LYS A 13 14.57 10.11 -6.55
N LYS A 14 15.34 11.10 -6.07
CA LYS A 14 15.36 11.49 -4.63
C LYS A 14 14.04 12.17 -4.23
N GLU A 15 13.69 12.14 -2.94
CA GLU A 15 12.45 12.76 -2.44
C GLU A 15 12.32 14.25 -2.83
N SER A 16 13.43 15.00 -2.79
CA SER A 16 13.46 16.42 -3.15
C SER A 16 13.24 16.68 -4.63
N GLU A 17 13.67 15.78 -5.51
CA GLU A 17 13.43 15.84 -6.95
C GLU A 17 11.98 15.53 -7.28
N LEU A 18 11.43 14.45 -6.69
CA LEU A 18 10.01 14.10 -6.79
C LEU A 18 9.12 15.25 -6.32
N TRP A 19 9.50 15.94 -5.26
CA TRP A 19 8.79 17.13 -4.79
C TRP A 19 8.81 18.24 -5.83
N LYS A 20 9.98 18.66 -6.32
CA LYS A 20 10.09 19.79 -7.27
C LYS A 20 9.33 19.53 -8.58
N GLU A 21 9.46 18.33 -9.13
CA GLU A 21 8.87 17.95 -10.42
C GLU A 21 7.34 17.83 -10.34
N ASN A 22 6.83 17.18 -9.28
CA ASN A 22 5.43 16.77 -9.24
C ASN A 22 4.54 17.61 -8.30
N TRP A 23 5.11 18.46 -7.43
CA TRP A 23 4.33 19.21 -6.43
C TRP A 23 3.26 20.09 -7.04
N LYS A 24 3.61 20.96 -8.00
CA LYS A 24 2.67 21.94 -8.58
C LYS A 24 1.65 21.28 -9.50
N ALA A 25 2.10 20.34 -10.34
CA ALA A 25 1.29 19.74 -11.39
C ALA A 25 0.39 18.60 -10.88
N LEU A 26 0.91 17.76 -9.99
CA LEU A 26 0.20 16.58 -9.51
C LEU A 26 -0.29 16.76 -8.08
N TYR A 27 0.57 17.07 -7.12
CA TYR A 27 0.18 16.91 -5.70
C TYR A 27 -0.70 18.04 -5.16
N LYS A 28 -0.35 19.29 -5.43
CA LYS A 28 -1.03 20.48 -4.91
C LYS A 28 -2.52 20.55 -5.31
N PRO A 29 -2.92 20.30 -6.58
CA PRO A 29 -4.33 20.32 -6.96
C PRO A 29 -5.17 19.31 -6.19
N TRP A 30 -4.68 18.08 -6.01
CA TRP A 30 -5.41 17.03 -5.26
C TRP A 30 -5.55 17.36 -3.78
N ILE A 31 -4.54 17.99 -3.17
CA ILE A 31 -4.59 18.42 -1.77
C ILE A 31 -5.57 19.58 -1.60
N ILE A 32 -5.53 20.59 -2.47
CA ILE A 32 -6.48 21.71 -2.44
C ILE A 32 -7.90 21.21 -2.67
N PHE A 33 -8.10 20.36 -3.68
CA PHE A 33 -9.38 19.75 -3.97
C PHE A 33 -9.94 19.03 -2.73
N PHE A 34 -9.12 18.24 -2.04
CA PHE A 34 -9.53 17.60 -0.79
C PHE A 34 -9.96 18.61 0.29
N VAL A 35 -9.18 19.68 0.51
CA VAL A 35 -9.52 20.70 1.51
C VAL A 35 -10.85 21.37 1.18
N VAL A 36 -11.06 21.78 -0.08
CA VAL A 36 -12.32 22.40 -0.54
C VAL A 36 -13.50 21.48 -0.29
N LEU A 37 -13.35 20.20 -0.62
CA LEU A 37 -14.40 19.21 -0.43
C LEU A 37 -14.71 18.93 1.05
N ALA A 38 -13.68 18.86 1.89
CA ALA A 38 -13.85 18.71 3.34
C ALA A 38 -14.58 19.92 3.93
N SER A 39 -14.31 21.13 3.44
CA SER A 39 -15.03 22.35 3.83
C SER A 39 -16.50 22.31 3.39
N ILE A 40 -16.79 21.89 2.16
CA ILE A 40 -18.17 21.72 1.68
C ILE A 40 -18.91 20.70 2.54
N LEU A 41 -18.32 19.53 2.79
CA LEU A 41 -18.94 18.49 3.62
C LEU A 41 -19.22 18.99 5.04
N SER A 42 -18.30 19.77 5.62
CA SER A 42 -18.48 20.38 6.94
C SER A 42 -19.66 21.37 6.94
N ALA A 43 -19.75 22.24 5.92
CA ALA A 43 -20.86 23.18 5.79
C ALA A 43 -22.22 22.48 5.63
N VAL A 44 -22.27 21.42 4.81
CA VAL A 44 -23.48 20.59 4.63
C VAL A 44 -23.86 19.89 5.93
N THR A 45 -22.89 19.41 6.71
CA THR A 45 -23.14 18.78 8.02
C THR A 45 -23.68 19.80 9.03
N ILE A 46 -23.15 21.02 9.04
CA ILE A 46 -23.69 22.11 9.87
C ILE A 46 -25.14 22.42 9.49
N GLY A 47 -25.44 22.53 8.19
CA GLY A 47 -26.80 22.72 7.70
C GLY A 47 -27.75 21.61 8.15
N TYR A 48 -27.31 20.35 8.06
CA TYR A 48 -28.05 19.20 8.57
C TYR A 48 -28.35 19.29 10.06
N ILE A 49 -27.35 19.65 10.88
CA ILE A 49 -27.52 19.83 12.32
C ILE A 49 -28.58 20.91 12.59
N VAL A 50 -28.50 22.06 11.92
CA VAL A 50 -29.48 23.15 12.09
C VAL A 50 -30.89 22.68 11.73
N VAL A 51 -31.05 22.02 10.58
CA VAL A 51 -32.34 21.49 10.13
C VAL A 51 -32.88 20.43 11.11
N SER A 52 -32.03 19.59 11.69
CA SER A 52 -32.46 18.57 12.66
C SER A 52 -32.89 19.18 14.00
N PHE A 53 -32.33 20.32 14.40
CA PHE A 53 -32.82 21.10 15.55
C PHE A 53 -34.19 21.72 15.28
N LEU A 54 -34.38 22.34 14.13
CA LEU A 54 -35.63 23.06 13.81
C LEU A 54 -36.83 22.12 13.65
N ASN A 55 -36.62 20.88 13.19
CA ASN A 55 -37.70 19.96 12.87
C ASN A 55 -38.04 18.95 13.99
N VAL A 56 -37.37 19.01 15.15
CA VAL A 56 -37.56 17.99 16.21
C VAL A 56 -39.02 17.87 16.65
N GLU A 57 -39.69 18.99 16.94
CA GLU A 57 -41.06 18.97 17.44
C GLU A 57 -42.06 18.50 16.37
N SER A 58 -41.86 18.88 15.11
CA SER A 58 -42.70 18.41 14.00
C SER A 58 -42.63 16.88 13.84
N ILE A 59 -41.42 16.30 13.94
CA ILE A 59 -41.23 14.85 13.84
C ILE A 59 -41.88 14.12 15.02
N LEU A 60 -41.72 14.65 16.23
CA LEU A 60 -42.32 14.05 17.43
C LEU A 60 -43.86 14.10 17.39
N ASN A 61 -44.43 15.20 16.90
CA ASN A 61 -45.87 15.34 16.74
C ASN A 61 -46.42 14.38 15.68
N ASN A 62 -45.79 14.31 14.50
CA ASN A 62 -46.20 13.37 13.44
C ASN A 62 -46.11 11.91 13.92
N TYR A 63 -45.08 11.57 14.71
CA TYR A 63 -44.96 10.24 15.30
C TYR A 63 -46.07 9.96 16.34
N ARG A 64 -46.36 10.93 17.21
CA ARG A 64 -47.45 10.83 18.18
C ARG A 64 -48.80 10.62 17.47
N GLU A 65 -49.09 11.39 16.42
CA GLU A 65 -50.30 11.24 15.60
C GLU A 65 -50.37 9.85 14.95
N SER A 66 -49.25 9.35 14.42
CA SER A 66 -49.19 8.00 13.85
C SER A 66 -49.48 6.92 14.90
N LEU A 67 -48.97 7.03 16.13
CA LEU A 67 -49.26 6.09 17.21
C LEU A 67 -50.74 6.16 17.65
N ASN A 68 -51.33 7.35 17.69
CA ASN A 68 -52.74 7.55 18.02
C ASN A 68 -53.68 6.91 16.98
N GLY A 69 -53.25 6.84 15.72
CA GLY A 69 -54.00 6.21 14.63
C GLY A 69 -53.92 4.68 14.57
N MET A 70 -53.15 4.02 15.43
CA MET A 70 -53.00 2.56 15.40
C MET A 70 -54.16 1.83 16.11
N THR A 71 -54.60 0.72 15.52
CA THR A 71 -55.56 -0.21 16.13
C THR A 71 -54.91 -1.58 16.34
N PRO A 72 -54.84 -2.10 17.58
CA PRO A 72 -55.39 -1.53 18.82
C PRO A 72 -54.62 -0.29 19.33
N PRO A 73 -55.27 0.59 20.10
CA PRO A 73 -54.63 1.79 20.66
C PRO A 73 -53.46 1.41 21.57
N ILE A 74 -52.34 2.10 21.41
CA ILE A 74 -51.16 1.90 22.24
C ILE A 74 -51.35 2.66 23.56
N THR A 75 -51.20 1.98 24.69
CA THR A 75 -51.46 2.55 26.03
C THR A 75 -50.31 3.41 26.59
N ASN A 76 -49.12 3.38 25.96
CA ASN A 76 -47.90 4.06 26.44
C ASN A 76 -47.32 5.04 25.40
N ILE A 77 -48.17 5.89 24.80
CA ILE A 77 -47.76 6.81 23.73
C ILE A 77 -46.70 7.79 24.22
N ASP A 78 -46.88 8.42 25.38
CA ASP A 78 -45.95 9.44 25.88
C ASP A 78 -44.56 8.88 26.17
N GLN A 79 -44.49 7.66 26.73
CA GLN A 79 -43.21 6.99 26.94
C GLN A 79 -42.52 6.70 25.61
N ARG A 80 -43.24 6.17 24.61
CA ARG A 80 -42.68 5.90 23.27
C ARG A 80 -42.23 7.15 22.55
N VAL A 81 -42.95 8.26 22.70
CA VAL A 81 -42.55 9.57 22.13
C VAL A 81 -41.28 10.08 22.82
N ASN A 82 -41.16 9.92 24.14
CA ASN A 82 -39.95 10.31 24.88
C ASN A 82 -38.73 9.43 24.54
N ASP A 83 -38.93 8.13 24.37
CA ASP A 83 -37.88 7.20 23.91
C ASP A 83 -37.42 7.57 22.48
N LEU A 84 -38.37 7.92 21.61
CA LEU A 84 -38.06 8.44 20.28
C LEU A 84 -37.30 9.76 20.35
N ARG A 85 -37.72 10.70 21.21
CA ARG A 85 -37.03 11.98 21.40
C ARG A 85 -35.58 11.76 21.83
N THR A 86 -35.34 10.92 22.81
CA THR A 86 -33.99 10.60 23.29
C THR A 86 -33.14 10.01 22.17
N SER A 87 -33.70 9.05 21.42
CA SER A 87 -33.04 8.46 20.26
C SER A 87 -32.76 9.51 19.17
N TYR A 88 -33.71 10.41 18.91
CA TYR A 88 -33.58 11.46 17.92
C TYR A 88 -32.46 12.44 18.29
N LEU A 89 -32.44 12.94 19.53
CA LEU A 89 -31.38 13.83 20.03
C LEU A 89 -30.01 13.15 19.93
N LEU A 90 -29.92 11.86 20.27
CA LEU A 90 -28.68 11.10 20.18
C LEU A 90 -28.19 10.95 18.72
N TYR A 91 -29.04 10.40 17.85
CA TYR A 91 -28.64 10.00 16.49
C TYR A 91 -28.59 11.16 15.48
N PHE A 92 -29.48 12.14 15.61
CA PHE A 92 -29.64 13.23 14.64
C PHE A 92 -29.04 14.56 15.08
N GLN A 93 -28.64 14.70 16.34
CA GLN A 93 -27.98 15.91 16.84
C GLN A 93 -26.61 15.60 17.45
N LEU A 94 -26.54 14.79 18.51
CA LEU A 94 -25.29 14.58 19.25
C LEU A 94 -24.21 13.91 18.40
N ILE A 95 -24.51 12.78 17.73
CA ILE A 95 -23.54 12.07 16.89
C ILE A 95 -23.01 12.97 15.76
N PRO A 96 -23.84 13.68 14.98
CA PRO A 96 -23.39 14.64 13.98
C PRO A 96 -22.50 15.76 14.54
N ILE A 97 -22.81 16.30 15.73
CA ILE A 97 -21.99 17.34 16.37
C ILE A 97 -20.62 16.76 16.75
N LEU A 98 -20.58 15.59 17.40
CA LEU A 98 -19.32 14.92 17.76
C LEU A 98 -18.49 14.62 16.51
N PHE A 99 -19.14 14.22 15.43
CA PHE A 99 -18.48 14.00 14.15
C PHE A 99 -17.91 15.29 13.56
N LEU A 100 -18.67 16.38 13.57
CA LEU A 100 -18.20 17.67 13.09
C LEU A 100 -16.95 18.10 13.87
N LEU A 101 -16.95 17.97 15.20
CA LEU A 101 -15.79 18.27 16.05
C LEU A 101 -14.59 17.38 15.71
N LEU A 102 -14.81 16.07 15.56
CA LEU A 102 -13.77 15.12 15.15
C LEU A 102 -13.19 15.51 13.78
N MET A 103 -14.03 15.89 12.82
CA MET A 103 -13.63 16.28 11.47
C MET A 103 -12.80 17.56 11.47
N ILE A 104 -13.19 18.56 12.25
CA ILE A 104 -12.41 19.79 12.43
C ILE A 104 -11.04 19.46 13.03
N GLY A 105 -10.99 18.61 14.05
CA GLY A 105 -9.73 18.17 14.67
C GLY A 105 -8.82 17.42 13.69
N LEU A 106 -9.38 16.47 12.93
CA LEU A 106 -8.64 15.73 11.91
C LEU A 106 -8.16 16.62 10.77
N LEU A 107 -8.97 17.58 10.34
CA LEU A 107 -8.60 18.54 9.30
C LEU A 107 -7.46 19.45 9.79
N GLY A 108 -7.52 19.92 11.03
CA GLY A 108 -6.42 20.65 11.67
C GLY A 108 -5.14 19.82 11.70
N PHE A 109 -5.23 18.54 12.09
CA PHE A 109 -4.08 17.63 12.07
C PHE A 109 -3.57 17.38 10.64
N PHE A 110 -4.45 17.25 9.66
CA PHE A 110 -4.10 17.11 8.25
C PHE A 110 -3.33 18.33 7.75
N ILE A 111 -3.83 19.54 8.02
CA ILE A 111 -3.17 20.81 7.67
C ILE A 111 -1.81 20.91 8.35
N TYR A 112 -1.71 20.57 9.64
CA TYR A 112 -0.43 20.53 10.35
C TYR A 112 0.57 19.56 9.69
N SER A 113 0.10 18.37 9.32
CA SER A 113 0.93 17.37 8.61
C SER A 113 1.35 17.87 7.22
N LEU A 114 0.49 18.62 6.53
CA LEU A 114 0.76 19.24 5.24
C LEU A 114 1.83 20.32 5.35
N ILE A 115 1.75 21.19 6.38
CA ILE A 115 2.76 22.20 6.66
C ILE A 115 4.11 21.53 6.93
N THR A 116 4.11 20.46 7.73
CA THR A 116 5.32 19.68 8.02
C THR A 116 5.91 19.05 6.75
N SER A 117 5.06 18.45 5.91
CA SER A 117 5.45 17.91 4.61
C SER A 117 6.02 18.95 3.67
N ASN A 118 5.46 20.17 3.65
CA ASN A 118 5.94 21.27 2.83
C ASN A 118 7.32 21.77 3.31
N LYS A 119 7.50 21.92 4.65
CA LYS A 119 8.80 22.30 5.24
C LYS A 119 9.90 21.27 4.95
N LYS A 120 9.56 19.97 5.01
CA LYS A 120 10.49 18.87 4.76
C LYS A 120 10.59 18.45 3.29
N GLN A 121 9.83 19.11 2.39
CA GLN A 121 9.73 18.76 0.98
C GLN A 121 9.48 17.25 0.72
N SER A 122 8.69 16.60 1.59
CA SER A 122 8.36 15.17 1.47
C SER A 122 6.93 14.89 1.94
N LEU A 123 6.16 14.20 1.09
CA LEU A 123 4.79 13.76 1.42
C LEU A 123 4.73 12.59 2.39
N ARG A 124 5.86 11.99 2.78
CA ARG A 124 5.90 10.89 3.75
C ARG A 124 5.27 11.28 5.09
N PHE A 125 5.45 12.54 5.49
CA PHE A 125 4.92 13.08 6.74
C PHE A 125 3.44 13.45 6.69
N LEU A 126 2.80 13.38 5.52
CA LEU A 126 1.39 13.68 5.37
C LEU A 126 0.56 12.62 6.08
N ASN A 127 -0.34 13.04 6.96
CA ASN A 127 -1.26 12.12 7.61
C ASN A 127 -2.43 11.78 6.67
N THR A 128 -2.59 10.50 6.38
CA THR A 128 -3.69 9.99 5.54
C THR A 128 -4.78 9.29 6.35
N THR A 129 -4.68 9.28 7.69
CA THR A 129 -5.65 8.64 8.58
C THR A 129 -7.01 9.33 8.55
N ILE A 130 -7.05 10.65 8.28
CA ILE A 130 -8.30 11.40 8.08
C ILE A 130 -9.22 10.73 7.07
N PHE A 131 -8.66 10.24 5.95
CA PHE A 131 -9.44 9.55 4.92
C PHE A 131 -10.09 8.27 5.46
N THR A 132 -9.31 7.44 6.16
CA THR A 132 -9.81 6.17 6.69
C THR A 132 -10.89 6.40 7.74
N ILE A 133 -10.72 7.38 8.62
CA ILE A 133 -11.73 7.72 9.65
C ILE A 133 -13.00 8.26 8.99
N MET A 134 -12.89 9.12 7.97
CA MET A 134 -14.04 9.62 7.20
C MET A 134 -14.81 8.47 6.54
N ALA A 135 -14.12 7.49 5.97
CA ALA A 135 -14.75 6.33 5.34
C ALA A 135 -15.49 5.46 6.36
N LEU A 136 -14.82 5.15 7.48
CA LEU A 136 -15.41 4.40 8.58
C LEU A 136 -16.67 5.08 9.08
N PHE A 137 -16.61 6.40 9.28
CA PHE A 137 -17.76 7.15 9.76
C PHE A 137 -18.90 7.20 8.72
N GLY A 138 -18.59 7.39 7.44
CA GLY A 138 -19.57 7.30 6.36
C GLY A 138 -20.27 5.93 6.34
N MET A 139 -19.51 4.85 6.56
CA MET A 139 -20.06 3.50 6.67
C MET A 139 -20.96 3.35 7.91
N LEU A 140 -20.53 3.86 9.07
CA LEU A 140 -21.32 3.85 10.30
C LEU A 140 -22.62 4.65 10.16
N ILE A 141 -22.61 5.78 9.43
CA ILE A 141 -23.83 6.54 9.12
C ILE A 141 -24.80 5.68 8.31
N ILE A 142 -24.33 5.00 7.26
CA ILE A 142 -25.17 4.16 6.41
C ILE A 142 -25.76 3.01 7.23
N ILE A 143 -24.92 2.28 7.96
CA ILE A 143 -25.34 1.19 8.84
C ILE A 143 -26.37 1.71 9.85
N GLY A 144 -26.06 2.80 10.56
CA GLY A 144 -26.95 3.40 11.54
C GLY A 144 -28.21 4.04 10.94
N SER A 145 -28.31 4.14 9.61
CA SER A 145 -29.54 4.55 8.92
C SER A 145 -30.41 3.35 8.55
N ILE A 146 -29.81 2.17 8.37
CA ILE A 146 -30.52 0.90 8.15
C ILE A 146 -31.18 0.42 9.44
N PHE A 147 -30.52 0.60 10.59
CA PHE A 147 -31.01 0.19 11.91
C PHE A 147 -31.80 1.27 12.65
N LEU A 148 -32.47 2.19 11.93
CA LEU A 148 -33.28 3.22 12.58
C LEU A 148 -34.48 2.61 13.32
N PRO A 149 -34.91 3.20 14.45
CA PRO A 149 -36.09 2.73 15.18
C PRO A 149 -37.34 2.67 14.29
N ALA A 150 -38.15 1.63 14.47
CA ALA A 150 -39.44 1.49 13.80
C ALA A 150 -40.31 2.73 14.09
N GLY A 151 -40.63 3.50 13.04
CA GLY A 151 -41.33 4.80 13.15
C GLY A 151 -40.58 5.95 12.49
N MET A 152 -39.26 5.83 12.27
CA MET A 152 -38.50 6.74 11.42
C MET A 152 -38.39 6.16 10.02
N ALA A 153 -39.45 6.32 9.22
CA ALA A 153 -39.48 5.81 7.85
C ALA A 153 -38.34 6.39 7.00
N ILE A 154 -37.84 5.59 6.05
CA ILE A 154 -36.84 6.00 5.04
C ILE A 154 -37.33 7.22 4.24
N GLU A 155 -38.65 7.40 4.14
CA GLU A 155 -39.30 8.52 3.48
C GLU A 155 -39.03 9.87 4.17
N ASN A 156 -38.53 9.87 5.41
CA ASN A 156 -38.16 11.09 6.08
C ASN A 156 -36.97 11.76 5.35
N PRO A 157 -37.12 13.00 4.83
CA PRO A 157 -36.07 13.70 4.10
C PRO A 157 -34.74 13.80 4.86
N ILE A 158 -34.79 13.86 6.20
CA ILE A 158 -33.60 13.92 7.06
C ILE A 158 -32.81 12.60 6.99
N VAL A 159 -33.50 11.46 6.93
CA VAL A 159 -32.88 10.14 6.79
C VAL A 159 -32.23 9.99 5.40
N LEU A 160 -32.93 10.41 4.34
CA LEU A 160 -32.37 10.42 2.97
C LEU A 160 -31.14 11.32 2.87
N PHE A 161 -31.19 12.51 3.48
CA PHE A 161 -30.06 13.43 3.51
C PHE A 161 -28.86 12.85 4.27
N ARG A 162 -29.12 12.17 5.39
CA ARG A 162 -28.08 11.46 6.15
C ARG A 162 -27.45 10.32 5.34
N LEU A 163 -28.25 9.53 4.61
CA LEU A 163 -27.74 8.51 3.69
C LEU A 163 -26.88 9.14 2.59
N PHE A 164 -27.35 10.23 2.00
CA PHE A 164 -26.61 10.99 1.00
C PHE A 164 -25.27 11.49 1.56
N LEU A 165 -25.21 11.97 2.81
CA LEU A 165 -23.96 12.33 3.47
C LEU A 165 -23.02 11.13 3.66
N GLY A 166 -23.54 9.96 4.02
CA GLY A 166 -22.77 8.71 4.18
C GLY A 166 -22.15 8.24 2.85
N ILE A 167 -23.01 7.87 1.90
CA ILE A 167 -22.96 8.32 0.50
C ILE A 167 -21.67 9.00 0.01
N PHE A 168 -21.82 10.31 -0.01
CA PHE A 168 -20.85 11.31 -0.40
C PHE A 168 -19.52 11.09 0.34
N SER A 169 -19.53 10.88 1.67
CA SER A 169 -18.31 10.65 2.46
C SER A 169 -17.50 9.45 1.98
N ILE A 170 -18.13 8.36 1.55
CA ILE A 170 -17.45 7.18 1.00
C ILE A 170 -16.85 7.50 -0.38
N ILE A 171 -17.58 8.22 -1.24
CA ILE A 171 -17.05 8.65 -2.54
C ILE A 171 -15.82 9.55 -2.34
N PHE A 172 -15.86 10.46 -1.35
CA PHE A 172 -14.70 11.28 -0.96
C PHE A 172 -13.55 10.49 -0.40
N TYR A 173 -13.82 9.36 0.24
CA TYR A 173 -12.75 8.47 0.60
C TYR A 173 -12.07 7.90 -0.64
N PHE A 174 -12.81 7.28 -1.56
CA PHE A 174 -12.17 6.55 -2.66
C PHE A 174 -11.42 7.44 -3.66
N TYR A 175 -11.97 8.61 -4.00
CA TYR A 175 -11.46 9.40 -5.11
C TYR A 175 -10.14 10.15 -4.80
N PRO A 176 -10.10 11.16 -3.90
CA PRO A 176 -8.85 11.85 -3.56
C PRO A 176 -7.91 10.99 -2.71
N SER A 177 -8.39 10.13 -1.82
CA SER A 177 -7.47 9.38 -0.93
C SER A 177 -6.62 8.37 -1.69
N SER A 178 -7.17 7.72 -2.73
CA SER A 178 -6.41 6.78 -3.55
C SER A 178 -5.20 7.46 -4.21
N LYS A 179 -5.39 8.68 -4.72
CA LYS A 179 -4.30 9.47 -5.33
C LYS A 179 -3.28 9.92 -4.28
N ILE A 180 -3.74 10.48 -3.16
CA ILE A 180 -2.86 11.00 -2.10
C ILE A 180 -2.06 9.87 -1.42
N LYS A 181 -2.68 8.71 -1.16
CA LYS A 181 -2.00 7.52 -0.62
C LYS A 181 -0.94 6.98 -1.57
N ARG A 182 -1.23 6.93 -2.88
CA ARG A 182 -0.23 6.56 -3.91
C ARG A 182 0.95 7.53 -3.93
N PHE A 183 0.69 8.84 -3.84
CA PHE A 183 1.76 9.82 -3.76
C PHE A 183 2.63 9.60 -2.52
N LYS A 184 2.02 9.44 -1.35
CA LYS A 184 2.76 9.12 -0.11
C LYS A 184 3.60 7.83 -0.24
N ALA A 185 3.05 6.78 -0.85
CA ALA A 185 3.75 5.53 -1.08
C ALA A 185 4.99 5.72 -1.97
N ASN A 186 4.91 6.57 -3.01
CA ASN A 186 6.05 6.88 -3.86
C ASN A 186 7.18 7.59 -3.09
N PHE A 187 6.84 8.54 -2.21
CA PHE A 187 7.84 9.18 -1.34
C PHE A 187 8.45 8.20 -0.34
N GLN A 188 7.62 7.35 0.29
CA GLN A 188 8.11 6.29 1.19
C GLN A 188 9.07 5.33 0.50
N ARG A 189 8.75 4.92 -0.74
CA ARG A 189 9.61 4.07 -1.56
C ARG A 189 10.92 4.77 -1.91
N SER A 190 10.87 6.02 -2.36
CA SER A 190 12.06 6.83 -2.67
C SER A 190 12.96 6.96 -1.43
N TYR A 191 12.40 7.29 -0.27
CA TYR A 191 13.14 7.35 0.99
C TYR A 191 13.82 6.02 1.34
N PHE A 192 13.09 4.91 1.23
CA PHE A 192 13.63 3.60 1.59
C PHE A 192 14.77 3.18 0.66
N LEU A 193 14.61 3.38 -0.65
CA LEU A 193 15.65 3.13 -1.64
C LEU A 193 16.87 4.04 -1.42
N GLN A 194 16.67 5.30 -1.00
CA GLN A 194 17.77 6.20 -0.65
C GLN A 194 18.53 5.66 0.57
N LYS A 195 17.82 5.30 1.64
CA LYS A 195 18.42 4.76 2.86
C LYS A 195 19.22 3.48 2.57
N GLN A 196 18.72 2.60 1.71
CA GLN A 196 19.46 1.41 1.29
C GLN A 196 20.76 1.76 0.55
N LYS A 197 20.73 2.75 -0.35
CA LYS A 197 21.94 3.23 -1.04
C LYS A 197 22.94 3.83 -0.07
N ASP A 198 22.49 4.66 0.86
CA ASP A 198 23.34 5.31 1.85
C ASP A 198 23.99 4.25 2.76
N GLN A 199 23.24 3.24 3.21
CA GLN A 199 23.77 2.11 3.98
C GLN A 199 24.78 1.28 3.19
N LEU A 200 24.53 1.06 1.90
CA LEU A 200 25.46 0.35 1.02
C LEU A 200 26.75 1.16 0.82
N GLU A 201 26.66 2.48 0.67
CA GLU A 201 27.82 3.37 0.57
C GLU A 201 28.62 3.43 1.87
N GLU A 202 27.96 3.49 3.03
CA GLU A 202 28.61 3.40 4.34
C GLU A 202 29.31 2.05 4.52
N PHE A 203 28.68 0.95 4.11
CA PHE A 203 29.29 -0.38 4.13
C PHE A 203 30.52 -0.46 3.23
N LYS A 204 30.46 0.15 2.03
CA LYS A 204 31.62 0.25 1.11
C LYS A 204 32.74 1.13 1.67
N LYS A 205 32.42 2.18 2.44
CA LYS A 205 33.42 3.08 3.05
C LYS A 205 34.06 2.47 4.30
N ASN A 206 33.32 1.69 5.08
CA ASN A 206 33.79 1.12 6.33
C ASN A 206 34.37 -0.29 6.19
N GLY A 207 34.04 -1.01 5.11
CA GLY A 207 34.70 -2.26 4.74
C GLY A 207 35.93 -1.97 3.87
N ASN A 208 37.07 -2.58 4.20
CA ASN A 208 38.29 -2.61 3.37
C ASN A 208 38.07 -3.41 2.05
N PHE A 209 37.08 -3.05 1.24
CA PHE A 209 36.93 -3.57 -0.11
C PHE A 209 37.79 -2.72 -1.05
N THR A 210 38.98 -3.23 -1.28
CA THR A 210 39.94 -2.73 -2.27
C THR A 210 39.29 -2.64 -3.66
N SER A 211 39.43 -1.43 -4.21
CA SER A 211 39.27 -0.87 -5.56
C SER A 211 39.12 -1.72 -6.85
N ASN A 212 39.01 -3.05 -6.83
CA ASN A 212 38.97 -3.86 -8.06
C ASN A 212 37.57 -4.28 -8.56
N ALA A 213 36.52 -3.69 -8.01
CA ALA A 213 35.15 -4.10 -8.33
C ALA A 213 34.42 -3.09 -9.23
N GLN A 214 34.93 -2.90 -10.43
CA GLN A 214 34.15 -2.35 -11.55
C GLN A 214 33.23 -3.45 -12.09
N GLY A 215 32.12 -3.68 -11.38
CA GLY A 215 31.13 -4.70 -11.78
C GLY A 215 30.12 -5.11 -10.72
N PHE A 216 30.00 -4.36 -9.61
CA PHE A 216 29.22 -4.77 -8.44
C PHE A 216 27.71 -4.92 -8.74
N SER A 217 27.28 -6.15 -8.97
CA SER A 217 25.91 -6.60 -8.73
C SER A 217 25.70 -6.73 -7.21
N PRO A 218 24.50 -6.46 -6.66
CA PRO A 218 24.17 -6.77 -5.26
C PRO A 218 24.48 -8.22 -4.86
N MET A 219 24.61 -9.12 -5.85
CA MET A 219 24.98 -10.52 -5.65
C MET A 219 26.49 -10.76 -5.40
N ASP A 220 27.36 -9.82 -5.77
CA ASP A 220 28.82 -9.94 -5.55
C ASP A 220 29.21 -9.67 -4.08
N ILE A 221 28.37 -8.94 -3.35
CA ILE A 221 28.50 -8.76 -1.90
C ILE A 221 28.24 -10.10 -1.19
N PHE A 222 27.35 -10.92 -1.75
CA PHE A 222 27.09 -12.26 -1.27
C PHE A 222 28.33 -13.14 -1.48
N ASN A 223 28.92 -13.15 -2.68
CA ASN A 223 30.12 -13.95 -2.99
C ASN A 223 31.40 -13.47 -2.26
N GLY A 224 31.57 -12.17 -2.03
CA GLY A 224 32.74 -11.61 -1.33
C GLY A 224 32.79 -11.95 0.17
N MET A 225 31.66 -12.33 0.77
CA MET A 225 31.63 -12.86 2.15
C MET A 225 32.13 -14.32 2.23
N PHE A 226 32.11 -15.06 1.11
CA PHE A 226 32.57 -16.46 1.03
C PHE A 226 34.04 -16.61 0.60
N SER A 227 34.67 -15.60 -0.03
CA SER A 227 36.06 -15.74 -0.50
C SER A 227 37.13 -15.56 0.58
N ASN A 228 36.80 -14.96 1.72
CA ASN A 228 37.76 -14.73 2.81
C ASN A 228 37.87 -15.90 3.81
N ALA A 229 37.12 -17.00 3.59
CA ALA A 229 37.24 -18.21 4.42
C ALA A 229 38.31 -19.20 3.92
N GLN A 230 39.01 -18.89 2.82
CA GLN A 230 39.86 -19.87 2.11
C GLN A 230 41.30 -19.35 1.88
N THR A 231 41.95 -18.86 2.93
CA THR A 231 43.42 -18.75 2.98
C THR A 231 43.92 -19.25 4.32
N ASN A 232 44.02 -20.58 4.46
CA ASN A 232 45.03 -21.29 5.27
C ASN A 232 44.62 -22.76 5.46
N THR A 233 44.77 -23.61 4.43
CA THR A 233 45.15 -25.00 4.69
C THR A 233 45.92 -25.57 3.50
N SER A 234 47.13 -26.01 3.82
CA SER A 234 48.15 -26.55 2.93
C SER A 234 47.79 -27.95 2.42
N ARG A 235 48.15 -28.21 1.16
CA ARG A 235 48.50 -29.48 0.50
C ARG A 235 48.28 -30.78 1.29
N ASN A 236 47.56 -31.72 0.65
CA ASN A 236 48.21 -32.97 0.25
C ASN A 236 47.50 -33.68 -0.92
N THR A 237 48.34 -34.24 -1.78
CA THR A 237 48.10 -34.92 -3.05
C THR A 237 47.56 -36.34 -2.85
N SER A 238 46.68 -36.84 -3.74
CA SER A 238 46.86 -38.14 -4.43
C SER A 238 45.75 -38.45 -5.46
N ASN A 239 46.24 -38.84 -6.63
CA ASN A 239 45.64 -39.49 -7.80
C ASN A 239 44.39 -40.38 -7.59
N THR A 240 43.54 -40.49 -8.61
CA THR A 240 43.51 -41.65 -9.55
C THR A 240 42.54 -41.42 -10.72
N ASN A 241 43.00 -41.87 -11.89
CA ASN A 241 42.40 -41.85 -13.23
C ASN A 241 41.05 -42.58 -13.35
N GLN A 242 40.18 -42.17 -14.28
CA GLN A 242 39.85 -42.97 -15.48
C GLN A 242 38.96 -42.22 -16.47
N ALA A 243 39.00 -42.70 -17.71
CA ALA A 243 38.69 -42.00 -18.93
C ALA A 243 37.42 -42.52 -19.62
N ASN A 244 37.04 -41.76 -20.67
CA ASN A 244 36.28 -42.11 -21.87
C ASN A 244 34.76 -41.92 -21.90
N ASP A 245 34.42 -41.01 -22.82
CA ASP A 245 33.56 -41.17 -24.01
C ASP A 245 32.18 -40.48 -24.08
N TYR A 246 32.15 -39.58 -25.07
CA TYR A 246 31.06 -38.98 -25.85
C TYR A 246 29.64 -39.56 -25.72
N ASN A 247 28.65 -38.70 -25.41
CA ASN A 247 27.71 -38.21 -26.45
C ASN A 247 26.75 -37.10 -25.97
N SER A 248 26.70 -36.04 -26.78
CA SER A 248 25.63 -35.06 -27.08
C SER A 248 24.31 -35.13 -26.28
N ASN A 249 24.12 -34.18 -25.33
CA ASN A 249 22.86 -33.44 -25.01
C ASN A 249 22.94 -32.70 -23.64
N GLU A 250 24.00 -31.92 -23.38
CA GLU A 250 24.22 -31.28 -22.07
C GLU A 250 24.52 -29.77 -22.17
N GLU A 251 23.49 -28.94 -22.34
CA GLU A 251 23.62 -27.49 -22.04
C GLU A 251 22.63 -26.96 -21.00
N SER A 252 21.65 -27.76 -20.55
CA SER A 252 20.69 -27.35 -19.51
C SER A 252 20.89 -28.01 -18.14
N LYS A 253 21.70 -29.08 -18.02
CA LYS A 253 21.94 -29.77 -16.72
C LYS A 253 23.18 -29.24 -15.98
N THR A 254 24.01 -28.46 -16.66
CA THR A 254 25.35 -28.07 -16.19
C THR A 254 25.32 -26.93 -15.16
N SER A 255 24.27 -26.09 -15.15
CA SER A 255 24.08 -25.05 -14.11
C SER A 255 23.52 -25.63 -12.81
N GLN A 256 22.54 -26.53 -12.92
CA GLN A 256 21.86 -27.14 -11.78
C GLN A 256 22.81 -28.00 -10.93
N ASN A 257 23.63 -28.84 -11.57
CA ASN A 257 24.62 -29.66 -10.85
C ASN A 257 25.71 -28.80 -10.18
N LYS A 258 26.17 -27.74 -10.84
CA LYS A 258 27.18 -26.82 -10.26
C LYS A 258 26.66 -26.03 -9.06
N ASN A 259 25.39 -25.59 -9.10
CA ASN A 259 24.78 -24.89 -7.98
C ASN A 259 24.49 -25.84 -6.83
N ARG A 260 24.11 -27.08 -7.13
CA ARG A 260 23.91 -28.12 -6.11
C ARG A 260 25.20 -28.48 -5.39
N GLU A 261 26.28 -28.75 -6.12
CA GLU A 261 27.60 -29.05 -5.52
C GLU A 261 28.05 -27.92 -4.59
N LYS A 262 27.90 -26.66 -5.01
CA LYS A 262 28.23 -25.50 -4.16
C LYS A 262 27.36 -25.36 -2.91
N LEU A 263 26.09 -25.79 -2.96
CA LEU A 263 25.19 -25.76 -1.81
C LEU A 263 25.40 -26.96 -0.88
N GLU A 264 25.83 -28.11 -1.42
CA GLU A 264 26.17 -29.30 -0.64
C GLU A 264 27.41 -29.08 0.23
N ASP A 265 28.37 -28.27 -0.26
CA ASP A 265 29.59 -27.87 0.45
C ASP A 265 29.35 -26.88 1.61
N LEU A 266 28.17 -26.25 1.70
CA LEU A 266 27.86 -25.30 2.77
C LEU A 266 27.57 -25.99 4.10
N SER A 267 27.90 -25.34 5.22
CA SER A 267 27.44 -25.82 6.53
C SER A 267 25.92 -25.65 6.67
N THR A 268 25.28 -26.44 7.55
CA THR A 268 23.84 -26.34 7.78
C THR A 268 23.44 -24.94 8.25
N GLU A 269 24.25 -24.31 9.09
CA GLU A 269 24.07 -22.93 9.54
C GLU A 269 24.13 -21.91 8.38
N GLN A 270 25.04 -22.11 7.43
CA GLN A 270 25.13 -21.28 6.22
C GLN A 270 23.91 -21.44 5.31
N LEU A 271 23.35 -22.66 5.22
CA LEU A 271 22.12 -22.90 4.47
C LEU A 271 20.92 -22.21 5.11
N HIS A 272 20.82 -22.16 6.45
CA HIS A 272 19.78 -21.39 7.13
C HIS A 272 19.94 -19.90 6.88
N LEU A 273 21.14 -19.33 7.01
CA LEU A 273 21.38 -17.92 6.71
C LEU A 273 21.06 -17.58 5.24
N LEU A 274 21.32 -18.50 4.31
CA LEU A 274 20.98 -18.34 2.90
C LEU A 274 19.46 -18.35 2.70
N ALA A 275 18.76 -19.28 3.34
CA ALA A 275 17.30 -19.37 3.29
C ALA A 275 16.59 -18.18 3.93
N GLU A 276 17.12 -17.66 5.04
CA GLU A 276 16.64 -16.45 5.70
C GLU A 276 16.67 -15.25 4.75
N LYS A 277 17.81 -15.07 4.07
CA LYS A 277 18.01 -13.98 3.11
C LYS A 277 17.19 -14.13 1.83
N LEU A 278 16.83 -15.36 1.47
CA LEU A 278 15.88 -15.67 0.40
C LEU A 278 14.40 -15.61 0.87
N PHE A 279 14.15 -15.22 2.12
CA PHE A 279 12.82 -15.15 2.73
C PHE A 279 12.04 -16.49 2.67
N ILE A 280 12.75 -17.62 2.74
CA ILE A 280 12.14 -18.95 2.77
C ILE A 280 11.48 -19.15 4.14
N SER A 281 10.15 -19.13 4.16
CA SER A 281 9.37 -19.28 5.40
C SER A 281 9.54 -20.66 6.02
N GLY A 282 9.70 -20.72 7.34
CA GLY A 282 9.87 -21.96 8.11
C GLY A 282 11.27 -22.58 8.05
N HIS A 283 12.26 -21.87 7.50
CA HIS A 283 13.61 -22.39 7.29
C HIS A 283 14.29 -22.93 8.56
N GLU A 284 13.99 -22.41 9.75
CA GLU A 284 14.57 -22.83 11.04
C GLU A 284 14.25 -24.28 11.41
N GLU A 285 13.12 -24.81 10.93
CA GLU A 285 12.63 -26.15 11.26
C GLU A 285 12.92 -27.18 10.15
N MET A 286 13.50 -26.74 9.03
CA MET A 286 13.75 -27.60 7.86
C MET A 286 15.02 -28.42 8.03
N ASN A 287 14.95 -29.69 7.60
CA ASN A 287 16.14 -30.52 7.49
C ASN A 287 17.03 -30.03 6.33
N ARG A 288 18.35 -30.21 6.43
CA ARG A 288 19.37 -29.76 5.48
C ARG A 288 19.02 -30.04 4.02
N ASN A 289 18.55 -31.26 3.72
CA ASN A 289 18.19 -31.66 2.35
C ASN A 289 16.94 -30.94 1.84
N GLU A 290 15.97 -30.69 2.72
CA GLU A 290 14.75 -29.94 2.37
C GLU A 290 15.08 -28.46 2.11
N LEU A 291 15.95 -27.90 2.96
CA LEU A 291 16.44 -26.54 2.84
C LEU A 291 17.22 -26.32 1.55
N LEU A 292 18.13 -27.24 1.22
CA LEU A 292 18.93 -27.23 -0.01
C LEU A 292 18.04 -27.29 -1.26
N ASN A 293 17.05 -28.18 -1.27
CA ASN A 293 16.11 -28.29 -2.40
C ASN A 293 15.25 -27.03 -2.55
N LYS A 294 14.80 -26.41 -1.45
CA LYS A 294 14.04 -25.15 -1.54
C LYS A 294 14.90 -24.00 -2.07
N ILE A 295 16.14 -23.90 -1.62
CA ILE A 295 17.09 -22.89 -2.10
C ILE A 295 17.33 -23.10 -3.61
N LEU A 296 17.57 -24.34 -4.07
CA LEU A 296 17.73 -24.65 -5.49
C LEU A 296 16.50 -24.24 -6.32
N ASN A 297 15.30 -24.63 -5.88
CA ASN A 297 14.07 -24.28 -6.58
C ASN A 297 13.88 -22.76 -6.69
N TYR A 298 14.22 -22.00 -5.64
CA TYR A 298 14.16 -20.54 -5.67
C TYR A 298 15.14 -19.93 -6.67
N LEU A 299 16.34 -20.49 -6.80
CA LEU A 299 17.36 -20.03 -7.75
C LEU A 299 16.96 -20.36 -9.19
N GLU A 300 16.33 -21.50 -9.44
CA GLU A 300 15.86 -21.91 -10.77
C GLU A 300 14.69 -21.05 -11.27
N ILE A 301 13.72 -20.73 -10.39
CA ILE A 301 12.58 -19.88 -10.74
C ILE A 301 13.04 -18.47 -11.16
N ASP A 302 14.11 -17.96 -10.54
CA ASP A 302 14.65 -16.64 -10.86
C ASP A 302 15.46 -16.63 -12.17
N GLU A 303 16.14 -17.74 -12.52
CA GLU A 303 16.78 -17.91 -13.84
C GLU A 303 15.75 -18.02 -14.97
N GLU A 304 14.68 -18.79 -14.79
CA GLU A 304 13.60 -18.89 -15.79
C GLU A 304 12.87 -17.55 -15.99
N ALA A 305 12.66 -16.78 -14.92
CA ALA A 305 12.04 -15.46 -14.99
C ALA A 305 12.92 -14.46 -15.77
N LYS A 306 14.25 -14.53 -15.63
CA LYS A 306 15.19 -13.73 -16.41
C LYS A 306 15.19 -14.12 -17.89
N MET A 307 15.27 -15.42 -18.21
CA MET A 307 15.23 -15.88 -19.61
C MET A 307 13.93 -15.49 -20.34
N LYS A 308 12.78 -15.56 -19.67
CA LYS A 308 11.49 -15.12 -20.24
C LYS A 308 11.42 -13.61 -20.47
N THR A 309 12.10 -12.83 -19.64
CA THR A 309 12.15 -11.36 -19.77
C THR A 309 13.07 -10.94 -20.91
N ASP A 310 14.24 -11.57 -21.05
CA ASP A 310 15.20 -11.27 -22.11
C ASP A 310 14.71 -11.73 -23.50
N ALA A 311 13.99 -12.87 -23.56
CA ALA A 311 13.34 -13.34 -24.79
C ALA A 311 12.22 -12.40 -25.26
N LYS A 312 11.50 -11.75 -24.32
CA LYS A 312 10.44 -10.79 -24.63
C LYS A 312 11.00 -9.47 -25.17
N ILE A 313 12.10 -8.99 -24.59
CA ILE A 313 12.82 -7.78 -25.06
C ILE A 313 13.41 -7.98 -26.47
N THR A 314 13.87 -9.20 -26.77
CA THR A 314 14.43 -9.51 -28.10
C THR A 314 13.36 -9.56 -29.19
N LYS A 315 12.15 -10.08 -28.90
CA LYS A 315 11.02 -10.04 -29.85
C LYS A 315 10.53 -8.61 -30.12
N GLU A 316 10.44 -7.78 -29.08
CA GLU A 316 9.96 -6.39 -29.21
C GLU A 316 10.91 -5.52 -30.05
N LYS A 317 12.22 -5.77 -30.00
CA LYS A 317 13.20 -5.11 -30.89
C LYS A 317 13.10 -5.54 -32.35
N ILE A 318 12.81 -6.82 -32.61
CA ILE A 318 12.69 -7.33 -33.99
C ILE A 318 11.43 -6.78 -34.66
N ASP A 319 10.32 -6.65 -33.92
CA ASP A 319 9.06 -6.11 -34.45
C ASP A 319 9.13 -4.59 -34.72
N ASP A 320 9.93 -3.84 -33.94
CA ASP A 320 10.16 -2.40 -34.14
C ASP A 320 11.04 -2.10 -35.36
N ASP A 321 12.06 -2.94 -35.64
CA ASP A 321 12.90 -2.79 -36.83
C ASP A 321 12.18 -3.23 -38.12
N PHE A 322 11.29 -4.24 -38.04
CA PHE A 322 10.48 -4.69 -39.18
C PHE A 322 9.40 -3.67 -39.60
N ASN A 323 8.89 -2.86 -38.65
CA ASN A 323 7.93 -1.80 -38.95
C ASN A 323 8.58 -0.50 -39.48
N LYS A 324 9.88 -0.29 -39.25
CA LYS A 324 10.61 0.85 -39.82
C LYS A 324 10.95 0.68 -41.30
N THR A 325 11.26 -0.54 -41.73
CA THR A 325 11.56 -0.84 -43.14
C THR A 325 10.33 -0.77 -44.05
N LYS A 326 9.14 -1.13 -43.54
CA LYS A 326 7.87 -1.02 -44.28
C LYS A 326 7.33 0.40 -44.49
N LYS A 327 7.97 1.41 -43.88
CA LYS A 327 7.53 2.82 -43.96
C LYS A 327 8.32 3.64 -45.00
N HIS A 328 9.24 3.00 -45.71
CA HIS A 328 10.09 3.62 -46.73
C HIS A 328 9.99 2.96 -48.12
N GLU A 329 9.07 2.01 -48.30
CA GLU A 329 8.49 1.63 -49.60
C GLU A 329 7.11 2.26 -49.72
#